data_AF-A0A9D2RIZ1-F1
#
_entry.id   AF-A0A9D2RIZ1-F1
#
_cell.length_a   1.000
_cell.length_b   1.000
_cell.length_c   1.000
_cell.angle_alpha   90.00
_cell.angle_beta   90.00
_cell.angle_gamma   90.00
#
_symmetry.space_group_name_H-M   'P 1'
#
loop_
_entity.id
_entity.type
_entity.pdbx_description
1 polymer ?
#
loop_
_entity_poly.entity_id
_entity_poly.type
_entity_poly.pdbx_seq_one_letter_code
_entity_poly.pdbx_strand_id
1 'polypeptide(L)'
;MPEAAPAVLTGPPLKFNSVEFRDGQQSLFATRMTTEDMLPILPLMDEIGYDSMEMWGGATFDVAVRFLKEDPWERVRAFKRHMKRTPLKMVLRGQNLVGYKAYPDDIVEKFVEKAAEAGIDIFLIFDALQDLRNCESAFRAVKKAGKKIEGSIQYNISPFHTTEQFVQNALEQEKMGVSLMHVEDMAGLMTPQAAYELISALKKALHIPVHLHCHCTGGMAEMAYWEAIRAGVDGVDVCVSSMSMGPAQPPVESILAAVRGTSRDSGIDLGAFKEISDYFLKIRQKYAEFETKLVGVDVGCLKHQIPGGMLSNLESQLKAMNVSHLLPQVLEEVSRIRSDMGYPPLATPSSQMCGAQATTNVLTGNRYSMVSKELKGYCRGMYGKPPGPISQELLEKALGDEKPDFTRPGDLLEPGWEKAKEEAGSLARTEEDVLTYALFPNYAVDFLRSKYQLS
;
A
#
# COMPACT_ATOMS: atom_id res chain seq x y z
N MET A 1 -26.96 5.51 41.37
CA MET A 1 -26.35 5.24 40.05
C MET A 1 -25.42 6.39 39.76
N PRO A 2 -24.12 6.19 39.52
CA PRO A 2 -23.27 7.30 39.12
C PRO A 2 -23.78 7.84 37.77
N GLU A 3 -23.92 9.16 37.67
CA GLU A 3 -24.24 9.85 36.42
C GLU A 3 -23.25 9.41 35.34
N ALA A 4 -23.76 9.02 34.18
CA ALA A 4 -22.93 8.63 33.04
C ALA A 4 -21.99 9.80 32.73
N ALA A 5 -20.67 9.55 32.82
CA ALA A 5 -19.68 10.50 32.33
C ALA A 5 -20.06 10.89 30.89
N PRO A 6 -19.96 12.18 30.51
CA PRO A 6 -20.26 12.60 29.15
C PRO A 6 -19.49 11.70 28.19
N ALA A 7 -20.18 11.09 27.22
CA ALA A 7 -19.57 10.13 26.30
C ALA A 7 -18.37 10.81 25.62
N VAL A 8 -17.16 10.41 26.00
CA VAL A 8 -15.87 10.96 25.54
C VAL A 8 -15.72 10.83 24.01
N LEU A 9 -16.51 9.95 23.40
CA LEU A 9 -16.58 9.72 21.98
C LEU A 9 -17.96 10.11 21.43
N THR A 10 -17.98 11.10 20.54
CA THR A 10 -19.18 11.57 19.81
C THR A 10 -18.96 11.43 18.31
N GLY A 11 -19.96 10.99 17.56
CA GLY A 11 -19.90 10.87 16.10
C GLY A 11 -20.75 9.72 15.56
N PRO A 12 -20.85 9.54 14.23
CA PRO A 12 -21.48 8.37 13.65
C PRO A 12 -20.74 7.09 14.04
N PRO A 13 -21.39 5.91 13.97
CA PRO A 13 -20.75 4.63 14.19
C PRO A 13 -19.48 4.45 13.36
N LEU A 14 -18.39 3.98 13.99
CA LEU A 14 -17.10 3.77 13.33
C LEU A 14 -17.20 2.68 12.26
N LYS A 15 -16.58 2.92 11.11
CA LYS A 15 -16.47 1.95 10.00
C LYS A 15 -15.17 1.16 10.06
N PHE A 16 -15.19 -0.05 9.53
CA PHE A 16 -14.04 -0.96 9.53
C PHE A 16 -13.84 -1.51 8.12
N ASN A 17 -12.60 -1.45 7.64
CA ASN A 17 -12.20 -2.15 6.41
C ASN A 17 -11.31 -3.33 6.78
N SER A 18 -11.66 -4.50 6.26
CA SER A 18 -10.85 -5.70 6.41
C SER A 18 -9.72 -5.66 5.39
N VAL A 19 -8.48 -5.89 5.83
CA VAL A 19 -7.29 -5.91 4.96
C VAL A 19 -6.52 -7.22 5.01
N GLU A 20 -7.07 -8.25 5.65
CA GLU A 20 -6.44 -9.57 5.86
C GLU A 20 -5.99 -10.22 4.55
N PHE A 21 -6.81 -10.15 3.51
CA PHE A 21 -6.55 -10.80 2.21
C PHE A 21 -5.62 -10.02 1.29
N ARG A 22 -5.27 -8.77 1.64
CA ARG A 22 -4.26 -7.98 0.91
C ARG A 22 -3.12 -7.63 1.83
N ASP A 23 -3.29 -6.62 2.67
CA ASP A 23 -2.17 -6.01 3.39
C ASP A 23 -1.73 -6.79 4.63
N GLY A 24 -2.67 -7.40 5.35
CA GLY A 24 -2.37 -8.24 6.51
C GLY A 24 -1.44 -9.38 6.12
N GLN A 25 -1.82 -10.17 5.11
CA GLN A 25 -0.96 -11.24 4.60
C GLN A 25 0.33 -10.75 3.93
N GLN A 26 0.29 -9.60 3.26
CA GLN A 26 1.47 -9.03 2.60
C GLN A 26 2.53 -8.67 3.64
N SER A 27 2.08 -8.20 4.80
CA SER A 27 2.92 -7.82 5.94
C SER A 27 3.41 -9.01 6.76
N LEU A 28 2.55 -10.01 6.98
CA LEU A 28 2.86 -11.13 7.89
C LEU A 28 3.62 -12.26 7.22
N PHE A 29 3.26 -12.68 6.02
CA PHE A 29 3.85 -13.87 5.39
C PHE A 29 4.05 -13.70 3.88
N ALA A 30 4.60 -12.54 3.49
CA ALA A 30 5.10 -12.25 2.15
C ALA A 30 4.08 -12.50 1.03
N THR A 31 2.79 -12.24 1.30
CA THR A 31 1.68 -12.33 0.32
C THR A 31 1.44 -13.75 -0.22
N ARG A 32 1.78 -14.79 0.56
CA ARG A 32 1.78 -16.18 0.07
C ARG A 32 0.45 -16.92 0.17
N MET A 33 -0.61 -16.30 0.68
CA MET A 33 -1.91 -16.99 0.74
C MET A 33 -2.43 -17.30 -0.66
N THR A 34 -2.74 -18.57 -0.90
CA THR A 34 -3.37 -19.05 -2.12
C THR A 34 -4.84 -18.63 -2.17
N THR A 35 -5.40 -18.56 -3.38
CA THR A 35 -6.83 -18.26 -3.55
C THR A 35 -7.68 -19.32 -2.85
N GLU A 36 -7.30 -20.59 -2.95
CA GLU A 36 -8.00 -21.72 -2.30
C GLU A 36 -8.13 -21.53 -0.78
N ASP A 37 -7.09 -21.01 -0.12
CA ASP A 37 -7.11 -20.75 1.32
C ASP A 37 -7.90 -19.48 1.69
N MET A 38 -8.25 -18.63 0.74
CA MET A 38 -9.08 -17.45 1.02
C MET A 38 -10.56 -17.78 0.99
N LEU A 39 -10.99 -18.62 0.04
CA LEU A 39 -12.41 -18.82 -0.28
C LEU A 39 -13.28 -19.35 0.88
N PRO A 40 -12.84 -20.31 1.71
CA PRO A 40 -13.72 -20.96 2.68
C PRO A 40 -14.32 -20.00 3.72
N ILE A 41 -13.61 -18.94 4.09
CA ILE A 41 -14.03 -18.01 5.14
C ILE A 41 -14.83 -16.80 4.61
N LEU A 42 -14.84 -16.59 3.29
CA LEU A 42 -15.49 -15.41 2.67
C LEU A 42 -16.97 -15.27 3.01
N PRO A 43 -17.81 -16.33 2.97
CA PRO A 43 -19.23 -16.18 3.30
C PRO A 43 -19.45 -15.66 4.72
N LEU A 44 -18.64 -16.09 5.69
CA LEU A 44 -18.74 -15.61 7.07
C LEU A 44 -18.30 -14.14 7.16
N MET A 45 -17.21 -13.76 6.50
CA MET A 45 -16.72 -12.38 6.51
C MET A 45 -17.68 -11.40 5.80
N ASP A 46 -18.41 -11.84 4.78
CA ASP A 46 -19.41 -11.01 4.09
C ASP A 46 -20.62 -10.64 4.98
N GLU A 47 -20.89 -11.44 6.02
CA GLU A 47 -21.98 -11.20 6.98
C GLU A 47 -21.61 -10.22 8.10
N ILE A 48 -20.31 -9.94 8.31
CA ILE A 48 -19.82 -9.13 9.45
C ILE A 48 -20.28 -7.67 9.38
N GLY A 49 -20.42 -7.12 8.17
CA GLY A 49 -20.76 -5.71 7.96
C GLY A 49 -19.56 -4.78 7.87
N TYR A 50 -18.44 -5.26 7.32
CA TYR A 50 -17.32 -4.41 6.92
C TYR A 50 -17.74 -3.38 5.87
N ASP A 51 -17.13 -2.19 5.90
CA ASP A 51 -17.38 -1.13 4.91
C ASP A 51 -16.76 -1.48 3.56
N SER A 52 -15.63 -2.18 3.59
CA SER A 52 -15.02 -2.80 2.41
C SER A 52 -14.09 -3.97 2.76
N MET A 53 -13.80 -4.77 1.76
CA MET A 53 -12.86 -5.90 1.81
C MET A 53 -11.69 -5.62 0.89
N GLU A 54 -10.55 -5.24 1.45
CA GLU A 54 -9.33 -5.09 0.67
C GLU A 54 -8.68 -6.45 0.40
N MET A 55 -8.72 -6.87 -0.87
CA MET A 55 -8.30 -8.22 -1.27
C MET A 55 -7.43 -8.27 -2.51
N TRP A 56 -7.14 -7.12 -3.12
CA TRP A 56 -6.42 -7.08 -4.40
C TRP A 56 -5.52 -5.87 -4.56
N GLY A 57 -4.69 -5.89 -5.60
CA GLY A 57 -3.67 -4.88 -5.81
C GLY A 57 -2.45 -5.07 -4.90
N GLY A 58 -1.63 -4.03 -4.76
CA GLY A 58 -0.36 -4.13 -4.05
C GLY A 58 0.54 -5.22 -4.64
N ALA A 59 1.13 -6.07 -3.80
CA ALA A 59 1.97 -7.18 -4.25
C ALA A 59 1.19 -8.43 -4.67
N THR A 60 -0.12 -8.51 -4.38
CA THR A 60 -0.91 -9.74 -4.60
C THR A 60 -0.92 -10.17 -6.07
N PHE A 61 -0.95 -9.22 -7.01
CA PHE A 61 -0.95 -9.52 -8.44
C PHE A 61 0.38 -10.14 -8.88
N ASP A 62 1.52 -9.49 -8.56
CA ASP A 62 2.84 -10.04 -8.87
C ASP A 62 3.02 -11.42 -8.24
N VAL A 63 2.71 -11.55 -6.94
CA VAL A 63 2.94 -12.80 -6.21
C VAL A 63 2.07 -13.94 -6.73
N ALA A 64 0.83 -13.66 -7.13
CA ALA A 64 -0.04 -14.65 -7.76
C ALA A 64 0.58 -15.21 -9.05
N VAL A 65 1.04 -14.33 -9.95
CA VAL A 65 1.63 -14.73 -11.24
C VAL A 65 3.01 -15.38 -11.06
N ARG A 66 3.87 -14.74 -10.26
CA ARG A 66 5.27 -15.11 -10.14
C ARG A 66 5.47 -16.37 -9.29
N PHE A 67 4.81 -16.45 -8.14
CA PHE A 67 5.11 -17.46 -7.14
C PHE A 67 4.02 -18.49 -6.93
N LEU A 68 2.76 -18.06 -6.85
CA LEU A 68 1.64 -18.98 -6.61
C LEU A 68 1.20 -19.70 -7.88
N LYS A 69 1.54 -19.13 -9.05
CA LYS A 69 1.09 -19.60 -10.37
C LYS A 69 -0.44 -19.64 -10.47
N GLU A 70 -1.09 -18.68 -9.81
CA GLU A 70 -2.54 -18.49 -9.83
C GLU A 70 -2.91 -17.27 -10.67
N ASP A 71 -4.06 -17.33 -11.34
CA ASP A 71 -4.58 -16.19 -12.09
C ASP A 71 -5.15 -15.12 -11.13
N PRO A 72 -4.52 -13.92 -11.05
CA PRO A 72 -4.99 -12.87 -10.16
C PRO A 72 -6.38 -12.34 -10.55
N TRP A 73 -6.79 -12.44 -11.82
CA TRP A 73 -8.11 -12.00 -12.29
C TRP A 73 -9.21 -12.96 -11.84
N GLU A 74 -8.96 -14.27 -11.93
CA GLU A 74 -9.88 -15.29 -11.42
C GLU A 74 -10.07 -15.20 -9.91
N ARG A 75 -9.04 -14.77 -9.16
CA ARG A 75 -9.16 -14.49 -7.72
C ARG A 75 -10.26 -13.44 -7.44
N VAL A 76 -10.28 -12.33 -8.18
CA VAL A 76 -11.33 -11.29 -8.02
C VAL A 76 -12.71 -11.87 -8.31
N ARG A 77 -12.85 -12.62 -9.41
CA ARG A 77 -14.13 -13.27 -9.77
C ARG A 77 -14.56 -14.27 -8.70
N ALA A 78 -13.64 -15.02 -8.13
CA ALA A 78 -13.90 -15.97 -7.06
C ALA A 78 -14.37 -15.28 -5.78
N PHE A 79 -13.76 -14.16 -5.41
CA PHE A 79 -14.25 -13.32 -4.31
C PHE A 79 -15.64 -12.79 -4.61
N LYS A 80 -15.88 -12.24 -5.79
CA LYS A 80 -17.19 -11.68 -6.16
C LYS A 80 -18.31 -12.72 -6.17
N ARG A 81 -17.99 -14.01 -6.35
CA ARG A 81 -18.95 -15.11 -6.18
C ARG A 81 -19.43 -15.29 -4.74
N HIS A 82 -18.60 -14.97 -3.74
CA HIS A 82 -18.91 -15.15 -2.31
C HIS A 82 -19.28 -13.84 -1.60
N MET A 83 -18.60 -12.74 -1.93
CA MET A 83 -18.82 -11.41 -1.34
C MET A 83 -19.95 -10.69 -2.07
N LYS A 84 -21.15 -10.72 -1.51
CA LYS A 84 -22.37 -10.12 -2.08
C LYS A 84 -22.75 -8.81 -1.41
N ARG A 85 -22.35 -8.60 -0.15
CA ARG A 85 -22.73 -7.43 0.65
C ARG A 85 -21.59 -6.44 0.77
N THR A 86 -20.39 -6.94 0.97
CA THR A 86 -19.18 -6.13 1.20
C THR A 86 -18.52 -5.81 -0.13
N PRO A 87 -18.26 -4.52 -0.45
CA PRO A 87 -17.59 -4.14 -1.69
C PRO A 87 -16.13 -4.57 -1.69
N LEU A 88 -15.64 -5.02 -2.85
CA LEU A 88 -14.24 -5.40 -3.04
C LEU A 88 -13.39 -4.16 -3.29
N LYS A 89 -12.33 -3.99 -2.50
CA LYS A 89 -11.36 -2.90 -2.60
C LYS A 89 -10.03 -3.43 -3.10
N MET A 90 -9.37 -2.63 -3.93
CA MET A 90 -7.97 -2.80 -4.28
C MET A 90 -7.14 -1.56 -3.97
N VAL A 91 -5.86 -1.74 -3.66
CA VAL A 91 -4.87 -0.66 -3.68
C VAL A 91 -4.18 -0.58 -5.05
N LEU A 92 -4.08 0.62 -5.61
CA LEU A 92 -3.51 0.87 -6.93
C LEU A 92 -2.54 2.04 -6.89
N ARG A 93 -1.29 1.83 -7.33
CA ARG A 93 -0.37 2.95 -7.55
C ARG A 93 -0.75 3.66 -8.84
N GLY A 94 -1.05 4.95 -8.82
CA GLY A 94 -1.61 5.71 -9.95
C GLY A 94 -1.10 5.29 -11.34
N GLN A 95 0.11 5.71 -11.71
CA GLN A 95 0.71 5.40 -13.02
C GLN A 95 1.42 4.04 -13.06
N ASN A 96 1.72 3.46 -11.90
CA ASN A 96 2.50 2.22 -11.79
C ASN A 96 1.62 0.98 -11.64
N LEU A 97 0.32 1.14 -11.49
CA LEU A 97 -0.67 0.10 -11.25
C LEU A 97 -0.22 -0.85 -10.13
N VAL A 98 -0.08 -2.13 -10.47
CA VAL A 98 0.44 -3.19 -9.61
C VAL A 98 1.90 -3.55 -9.94
N GLY A 99 2.53 -2.83 -10.86
CA GLY A 99 3.91 -3.04 -11.32
C GLY A 99 4.95 -2.09 -10.72
N TYR A 100 6.17 -2.12 -11.26
CA TYR A 100 7.36 -1.48 -10.66
C TYR A 100 7.87 -0.23 -11.41
N LYS A 101 7.19 0.16 -12.49
CA LYS A 101 7.52 1.33 -13.32
C LYS A 101 6.22 2.06 -13.70
N ALA A 102 6.33 3.29 -14.18
CA ALA A 102 5.19 3.96 -14.83
C ALA A 102 4.79 3.22 -16.11
N TYR A 103 3.49 3.12 -16.36
CA TYR A 103 2.91 2.56 -17.57
C TYR A 103 2.25 3.67 -18.42
N PRO A 104 2.15 3.52 -19.74
CA PRO A 104 1.42 4.47 -20.57
C PRO A 104 -0.07 4.49 -20.23
N ASP A 105 -0.73 5.61 -20.55
CA ASP A 105 -2.12 5.86 -20.17
C ASP A 105 -3.11 4.81 -20.69
N ASP A 106 -2.91 4.28 -21.89
CA ASP A 106 -3.78 3.26 -22.48
C ASP A 106 -3.75 1.93 -21.69
N ILE A 107 -2.57 1.55 -21.17
CA ILE A 107 -2.42 0.41 -20.26
C ILE A 107 -3.11 0.67 -18.92
N VAL A 108 -2.96 1.88 -18.36
CA VAL A 108 -3.62 2.29 -17.11
C VAL A 108 -5.14 2.21 -17.23
N GLU A 109 -5.69 2.82 -18.28
CA GLU A 109 -7.13 2.82 -18.53
C GLU A 109 -7.66 1.40 -18.75
N LYS A 110 -6.95 0.58 -19.54
CA LYS A 110 -7.35 -0.80 -19.82
C LYS A 110 -7.29 -1.70 -18.59
N PHE A 111 -6.27 -1.52 -17.73
CA PHE A 111 -6.18 -2.26 -16.47
C PHE A 111 -7.35 -1.96 -15.54
N VAL A 112 -7.67 -0.68 -15.36
CA VAL A 112 -8.80 -0.26 -14.51
C VAL A 112 -10.13 -0.77 -15.07
N GLU A 113 -10.34 -0.69 -16.39
CA GLU A 113 -11.50 -1.27 -17.07
C GLU A 113 -11.65 -2.76 -16.71
N LYS A 114 -10.60 -3.56 -16.89
CA LYS A 114 -10.67 -5.01 -16.60
C LYS A 114 -10.80 -5.33 -15.12
N ALA A 115 -10.18 -4.54 -14.24
CA ALA A 115 -10.34 -4.71 -12.79
C ALA A 115 -11.79 -4.46 -12.36
N ALA A 116 -12.43 -3.42 -12.92
CA ALA A 116 -13.83 -3.10 -12.67
C ALA A 116 -14.78 -4.17 -13.21
N GLU A 117 -14.52 -4.69 -14.42
CA GLU A 117 -15.26 -5.81 -15.03
C GLU A 117 -15.12 -7.11 -14.24
N ALA A 118 -13.92 -7.41 -13.72
CA ALA A 118 -13.66 -8.61 -12.94
C ALA A 118 -14.39 -8.63 -11.58
N GLY A 119 -14.64 -7.44 -11.00
CA GLY A 119 -15.48 -7.31 -9.81
C GLY A 119 -15.01 -6.32 -8.75
N ILE A 120 -13.92 -5.57 -8.99
CA ILE A 120 -13.49 -4.51 -8.07
C ILE A 120 -14.53 -3.38 -8.04
N ASP A 121 -14.91 -2.98 -6.83
CA ASP A 121 -15.91 -1.93 -6.59
C ASP A 121 -15.24 -0.60 -6.20
N ILE A 122 -14.13 -0.68 -5.48
CA ILE A 122 -13.41 0.46 -4.90
C ILE A 122 -11.93 0.40 -5.30
N PHE A 123 -11.42 1.53 -5.79
CA PHE A 123 -10.02 1.72 -6.13
C PHE A 123 -9.42 2.73 -5.16
N LEU A 124 -8.61 2.25 -4.21
CA LEU A 124 -7.78 3.06 -3.35
C LEU A 124 -6.50 3.42 -4.10
N ILE A 125 -6.41 4.66 -4.57
CA ILE A 125 -5.33 5.11 -5.45
C ILE A 125 -4.39 6.04 -4.70
N PHE A 126 -3.09 5.81 -4.90
CA PHE A 126 -2.04 6.64 -4.31
C PHE A 126 -0.87 6.84 -5.28
N ASP A 127 -0.07 7.87 -5.02
CA ASP A 127 1.25 8.04 -5.61
C ASP A 127 2.30 8.05 -4.50
N ALA A 128 3.41 7.33 -4.71
CA ALA A 128 4.44 7.16 -3.68
C ALA A 128 5.20 8.46 -3.36
N LEU A 129 5.20 9.45 -4.25
CA LEU A 129 5.78 10.79 -4.05
C LEU A 129 4.72 11.84 -3.71
N GLN A 130 3.45 11.46 -3.64
CA GLN A 130 2.29 12.33 -3.55
C GLN A 130 2.15 13.29 -4.75
N ASP A 131 2.67 12.91 -5.92
CA ASP A 131 2.49 13.64 -7.18
C ASP A 131 1.18 13.22 -7.86
N LEU A 132 0.11 13.98 -7.61
CA LEU A 132 -1.24 13.63 -8.08
C LEU A 132 -1.40 13.56 -9.59
N ARG A 133 -0.46 14.13 -10.36
CA ARG A 133 -0.45 13.99 -11.82
C ARG A 133 -0.37 12.52 -12.21
N ASN A 134 0.37 11.70 -11.46
CA ASN A 134 0.46 10.26 -11.68
C ASN A 134 -0.86 9.52 -11.39
N CYS A 135 -1.82 10.13 -10.70
CA CYS A 135 -3.12 9.53 -10.40
C CYS A 135 -4.20 9.87 -11.43
N GLU A 136 -3.99 10.89 -12.28
CA GLU A 136 -5.00 11.45 -13.17
C GLU A 136 -5.65 10.40 -14.09
N SER A 137 -4.85 9.57 -14.75
CA SER A 137 -5.37 8.56 -15.69
C SER A 137 -6.13 7.45 -14.98
N ALA A 138 -5.65 7.01 -13.80
CA ALA A 138 -6.36 6.04 -12.99
C ALA A 138 -7.69 6.60 -12.49
N PHE A 139 -7.72 7.83 -11.95
CA PHE A 139 -8.95 8.50 -11.53
C PHE A 139 -9.95 8.64 -12.68
N ARG A 140 -9.50 9.10 -13.86
CA ARG A 140 -10.34 9.20 -15.06
C ARG A 140 -10.93 7.85 -15.45
N ALA A 141 -10.12 6.80 -15.45
CA ALA A 141 -10.55 5.45 -15.81
C ALA A 141 -11.57 4.86 -14.82
N VAL A 142 -11.35 5.03 -13.52
CA VAL A 142 -12.26 4.53 -12.47
C VAL A 142 -13.61 5.24 -12.56
N LYS A 143 -13.60 6.56 -12.77
CA LYS A 143 -14.81 7.36 -13.00
C LYS A 143 -15.57 6.89 -14.24
N LYS A 144 -14.87 6.63 -15.34
CA LYS A 144 -15.44 6.10 -16.59
C LYS A 144 -16.06 4.70 -16.38
N ALA A 145 -15.44 3.87 -15.55
CA ALA A 145 -15.96 2.55 -15.19
C ALA A 145 -17.13 2.57 -14.19
N GLY A 146 -17.53 3.75 -13.68
CA GLY A 146 -18.62 3.89 -12.72
C GLY A 146 -18.32 3.30 -11.33
N LYS A 147 -17.04 3.22 -10.96
CA LYS A 147 -16.57 2.66 -9.69
C LYS A 147 -16.17 3.76 -8.72
N LYS A 148 -15.98 3.41 -7.44
CA LYS A 148 -15.62 4.38 -6.40
C LYS A 148 -14.11 4.63 -6.39
N ILE A 149 -13.76 5.91 -6.26
CA ILE A 149 -12.38 6.34 -6.06
C ILE A 149 -12.21 6.64 -4.57
N GLU A 150 -11.23 6.00 -3.95
CA GLU A 150 -10.68 6.41 -2.67
C GLU A 150 -9.27 6.96 -2.91
N GLY A 151 -8.96 8.07 -2.26
CA GLY A 151 -7.65 8.71 -2.31
C GLY A 151 -6.82 8.32 -1.10
N SER A 152 -5.50 8.43 -1.19
CA SER A 152 -4.62 8.17 -0.05
C SER A 152 -3.57 9.27 0.07
N ILE A 153 -3.38 9.74 1.30
CA ILE A 153 -2.23 10.51 1.73
C ILE A 153 -1.19 9.54 2.29
N GLN A 154 0.04 9.60 1.78
CA GLN A 154 1.15 8.80 2.30
C GLN A 154 1.81 9.53 3.49
N TYR A 155 1.41 9.17 4.71
CA TYR A 155 1.92 9.80 5.92
C TYR A 155 3.43 9.54 6.08
N ASN A 156 4.16 10.61 6.40
CA ASN A 156 5.61 10.57 6.46
C ASN A 156 6.14 11.75 7.29
N ILE A 157 7.32 11.62 7.89
CA ILE A 157 7.89 12.68 8.75
C ILE A 157 9.11 13.28 8.06
N SER A 158 9.00 14.55 7.65
CA SER A 158 10.11 15.34 7.08
C SER A 158 9.77 16.85 7.09
N PRO A 159 10.74 17.73 6.77
CA PRO A 159 10.46 19.17 6.57
C PRO A 159 9.47 19.50 5.44
N PHE A 160 9.17 18.56 4.54
CA PHE A 160 8.27 18.72 3.39
C PHE A 160 6.96 17.92 3.53
N HIS A 161 6.67 17.43 4.73
CA HIS A 161 5.46 16.68 5.03
C HIS A 161 4.81 17.27 6.28
N THR A 162 4.10 18.38 6.12
CA THR A 162 3.33 19.03 7.19
C THR A 162 1.84 18.73 7.09
N THR A 163 1.10 18.91 8.19
CA THR A 163 -0.36 18.79 8.22
C THR A 163 -1.03 19.64 7.14
N GLU A 164 -0.55 20.86 6.91
CA GLU A 164 -1.09 21.76 5.88
C GLU A 164 -0.89 21.18 4.48
N GLN A 165 0.29 20.63 4.18
CA GLN A 165 0.58 20.02 2.87
C GLN A 165 -0.28 18.78 2.63
N PHE A 166 -0.44 17.93 3.66
CA PHE A 166 -1.34 16.78 3.58
C PHE A 166 -2.79 17.21 3.33
N VAL A 167 -3.28 18.23 4.03
CA VAL A 167 -4.63 18.77 3.82
C VAL A 167 -4.80 19.35 2.41
N GLN A 168 -3.81 20.09 1.87
CA GLN A 168 -3.89 20.59 0.51
C GLN A 168 -3.93 19.46 -0.52
N ASN A 169 -3.09 18.44 -0.36
CA ASN A 169 -3.09 17.26 -1.23
C ASN A 169 -4.46 16.56 -1.20
N ALA A 170 -5.06 16.37 -0.01
CA ALA A 170 -6.40 15.80 0.14
C ALA A 170 -7.49 16.64 -0.54
N LEU A 171 -7.44 17.97 -0.43
CA LEU A 171 -8.39 18.88 -1.10
C LEU A 171 -8.28 18.79 -2.63
N GLU A 172 -7.07 18.61 -3.17
CA GLU A 172 -6.87 18.40 -4.59
C GLU A 172 -7.46 17.05 -5.04
N GLN A 173 -7.22 16.00 -4.28
CA GLN A 173 -7.81 14.68 -4.53
C GLN A 173 -9.35 14.71 -4.48
N GLU A 174 -9.97 15.41 -3.51
CA GLU A 174 -11.43 15.59 -3.43
C GLU A 174 -11.97 16.29 -4.70
N LYS A 175 -11.29 17.34 -5.19
CA LYS A 175 -11.65 18.01 -6.45
C LYS A 175 -11.55 17.09 -7.67
N MET A 176 -10.64 16.10 -7.64
CA MET A 176 -10.49 15.10 -8.70
C MET A 176 -11.58 14.01 -8.66
N GLY A 177 -12.45 14.02 -7.65
CA GLY A 177 -13.59 13.09 -7.54
C GLY A 177 -13.37 11.93 -6.58
N VAL A 178 -12.36 12.02 -5.70
CA VAL A 178 -12.22 11.09 -4.58
C VAL A 178 -13.45 11.19 -3.67
N SER A 179 -13.99 10.02 -3.30
CA SER A 179 -15.21 9.91 -2.49
C SER A 179 -14.95 9.61 -1.00
N LEU A 180 -13.72 9.23 -0.66
CA LEU A 180 -13.25 8.97 0.70
C LEU A 180 -11.71 9.08 0.72
N MET A 181 -11.17 9.71 1.76
CA MET A 181 -9.73 9.94 1.93
C MET A 181 -9.12 8.98 2.96
N HIS A 182 -8.12 8.20 2.58
CA HIS A 182 -7.28 7.45 3.51
C HIS A 182 -6.07 8.31 3.94
N VAL A 183 -5.70 8.19 5.21
CA VAL A 183 -4.37 8.57 5.70
C VAL A 183 -3.60 7.28 5.94
N GLU A 184 -2.51 7.07 5.19
CA GLU A 184 -1.77 5.81 5.16
C GLU A 184 -0.41 5.96 5.86
N ASP A 185 -0.30 5.39 7.05
CA ASP A 185 0.95 5.25 7.80
C ASP A 185 1.56 3.86 7.56
N MET A 186 2.13 3.70 6.36
CA MET A 186 2.73 2.45 5.87
C MET A 186 3.93 1.94 6.70
N ALA A 187 4.56 2.82 7.49
CA ALA A 187 5.77 2.52 8.25
C ALA A 187 5.53 2.46 9.78
N GLY A 188 4.31 2.73 10.25
CA GLY A 188 3.96 2.72 11.68
C GLY A 188 4.63 3.87 12.46
N LEU A 189 4.68 5.05 11.86
CA LEU A 189 5.32 6.26 12.37
C LEU A 189 4.38 7.19 13.15
N MET A 190 3.07 7.02 12.95
CA MET A 190 2.09 7.97 13.43
C MET A 190 1.98 7.93 14.95
N THR A 191 2.33 9.04 15.58
CA THR A 191 2.12 9.21 17.02
C THR A 191 0.64 9.52 17.30
N PRO A 192 0.15 9.28 18.53
CA PRO A 192 -1.22 9.61 18.89
C PRO A 192 -1.55 11.10 18.69
N GLN A 193 -0.60 11.98 19.01
CA GLN A 193 -0.77 13.42 18.80
C GLN A 193 -0.88 13.76 17.30
N ALA A 194 0.00 13.20 16.45
CA ALA A 194 -0.06 13.44 15.01
C ALA A 194 -1.37 12.94 14.39
N ALA A 195 -1.87 11.78 14.85
CA ALA A 195 -3.17 11.26 14.44
C ALA A 195 -4.30 12.23 14.78
N TYR A 196 -4.36 12.72 16.03
CA TYR A 196 -5.37 13.68 16.45
C TYR A 196 -5.34 14.95 15.60
N GLU A 197 -4.15 15.54 15.43
CA GLU A 197 -3.95 16.81 14.73
C GLU A 197 -4.31 16.70 13.24
N LEU A 198 -3.78 15.69 12.54
CA LEU A 198 -4.01 15.52 11.11
C LEU A 198 -5.47 15.15 10.81
N ILE A 199 -6.06 14.22 11.56
CA ILE A 199 -7.46 13.84 11.36
C ILE A 199 -8.38 15.03 11.65
N SER A 200 -8.15 15.79 12.73
CA SER A 200 -8.93 17.00 13.02
C SER A 200 -8.85 18.02 11.88
N ALA A 201 -7.65 18.22 11.31
CA ALA A 201 -7.45 19.14 10.20
C ALA A 201 -8.16 18.67 8.92
N LEU A 202 -8.08 17.39 8.58
CA LEU A 202 -8.75 16.80 7.42
C LEU A 202 -10.27 16.83 7.56
N LYS A 203 -10.81 16.44 8.73
CA LYS A 203 -12.26 16.48 9.02
C LYS A 203 -12.84 17.89 8.97
N LYS A 204 -12.02 18.93 9.23
CA LYS A 204 -12.42 20.33 9.08
C LYS A 204 -12.39 20.81 7.63
N ALA A 205 -11.48 20.28 6.82
CA ALA A 205 -11.25 20.74 5.46
C ALA A 205 -12.09 20.02 4.39
N LEU A 206 -12.29 18.72 4.55
CA LEU A 206 -12.94 17.84 3.58
C LEU A 206 -14.45 17.69 3.84
N HIS A 207 -15.18 17.43 2.76
CA HIS A 207 -16.61 17.09 2.79
C HIS A 207 -16.87 15.59 2.60
N ILE A 208 -15.80 14.82 2.35
CA ILE A 208 -15.80 13.37 2.23
C ILE A 208 -15.34 12.69 3.55
N PRO A 209 -15.68 11.40 3.76
CA PRO A 209 -15.17 10.64 4.90
C PRO A 209 -13.65 10.50 4.88
N VAL A 210 -13.06 10.36 6.07
CA VAL A 210 -11.63 10.15 6.30
C VAL A 210 -11.42 8.83 7.02
N HIS A 211 -10.62 7.94 6.45
CA HIS A 211 -10.20 6.68 7.07
C HIS A 211 -8.72 6.75 7.46
N LEU A 212 -8.37 6.02 8.52
CA LEU A 212 -6.97 5.89 8.96
C LEU A 212 -6.48 4.46 8.77
N HIS A 213 -5.31 4.33 8.17
CA HIS A 213 -4.58 3.09 7.98
C HIS A 213 -3.23 3.19 8.68
N CYS A 214 -2.96 2.30 9.64
CA CYS A 214 -1.67 2.25 10.34
C CYS A 214 -1.16 0.81 10.43
N HIS A 215 0.16 0.65 10.30
CA HIS A 215 0.84 -0.59 10.67
C HIS A 215 1.31 -0.53 12.14
N CYS A 216 1.26 -1.66 12.84
CA CYS A 216 1.65 -1.78 14.25
C CYS A 216 3.16 -1.81 14.49
N THR A 217 4.00 -1.60 13.47
CA THR A 217 5.46 -1.81 13.55
C THR A 217 6.10 -0.96 14.65
N GLY A 218 5.75 0.34 14.72
CA GLY A 218 6.27 1.25 15.74
C GLY A 218 5.58 1.12 17.12
N GLY A 219 4.59 0.24 17.27
CA GLY A 219 3.88 0.02 18.54
C GLY A 219 2.89 1.12 18.94
N MET A 220 2.53 2.03 18.03
CA MET A 220 1.68 3.19 18.33
C MET A 220 0.31 3.15 17.63
N ALA A 221 0.07 2.22 16.71
CA ALA A 221 -1.11 2.23 15.84
C ALA A 221 -2.45 2.22 16.60
N GLU A 222 -2.60 1.40 17.64
CA GLU A 222 -3.84 1.35 18.44
C GLU A 222 -4.09 2.66 19.19
N MET A 223 -3.03 3.30 19.71
CA MET A 223 -3.12 4.60 20.37
C MET A 223 -3.42 5.72 19.35
N ALA A 224 -2.83 5.65 18.16
CA ALA A 224 -3.13 6.55 17.06
C ALA A 224 -4.58 6.42 16.59
N TYR A 225 -5.10 5.20 16.48
CA TYR A 225 -6.50 4.94 16.18
C TYR A 225 -7.42 5.52 17.25
N TRP A 226 -7.10 5.34 18.53
CA TRP A 226 -7.89 5.91 19.61
C TRP A 226 -7.98 7.44 19.52
N GLU A 227 -6.86 8.12 19.28
CA GLU A 227 -6.86 9.57 19.12
C GLU A 227 -7.52 10.03 17.81
N ALA A 228 -7.40 9.26 16.73
CA ALA A 228 -8.14 9.52 15.48
C ALA A 228 -9.65 9.37 15.67
N ILE A 229 -10.11 8.39 16.45
CA ILE A 229 -11.53 8.22 16.82
C ILE A 229 -12.02 9.42 17.62
N ARG A 230 -11.21 9.93 18.56
CA ARG A 230 -11.52 11.17 19.30
C ARG A 230 -11.56 12.41 18.40
N ALA A 231 -10.72 12.45 17.37
CA ALA A 231 -10.70 13.50 16.36
C ALA A 231 -11.82 13.37 15.31
N GLY A 232 -12.60 12.29 15.32
CA GLY A 232 -13.75 12.09 14.45
C GLY A 232 -13.44 11.43 13.09
N VAL A 233 -12.40 10.60 13.00
CA VAL A 233 -12.17 9.72 11.84
C VAL A 233 -13.44 8.93 11.52
N ASP A 234 -13.74 8.59 10.27
CA ASP A 234 -14.98 7.87 9.94
C ASP A 234 -14.81 6.35 9.97
N GLY A 235 -13.60 5.86 9.72
CA GLY A 235 -13.30 4.44 9.68
C GLY A 235 -11.81 4.13 9.80
N VAL A 236 -11.50 2.86 10.02
CA VAL A 236 -10.13 2.37 10.20
C VAL A 236 -9.90 1.05 9.47
N ASP A 237 -8.68 0.84 9.01
CA ASP A 237 -8.25 -0.43 8.41
C ASP A 237 -7.75 -1.37 9.50
N VAL A 238 -8.21 -2.62 9.46
CA VAL A 238 -8.03 -3.58 10.56
C VAL A 238 -7.81 -5.00 10.05
N CYS A 239 -7.20 -5.81 10.90
CA CYS A 239 -7.18 -7.27 10.77
C CYS A 239 -7.87 -7.92 11.96
N VAL A 240 -8.34 -9.15 11.81
CA VAL A 240 -8.65 -10.03 12.94
C VAL A 240 -7.39 -10.28 13.79
N SER A 241 -7.57 -10.51 15.09
CA SER A 241 -6.48 -10.69 16.08
C SER A 241 -5.41 -11.71 15.70
N SER A 242 -5.76 -12.81 15.02
CA SER A 242 -4.78 -13.81 14.57
C SER A 242 -3.93 -13.34 13.39
N MET A 243 -4.31 -12.25 12.72
CA MET A 243 -3.68 -11.62 11.55
C MET A 243 -3.27 -10.16 11.82
N SER A 244 -3.28 -9.71 13.07
CA SER A 244 -2.96 -8.34 13.45
C SER A 244 -1.57 -8.22 14.09
N MET A 245 -1.21 -6.98 14.45
CA MET A 245 0.02 -6.64 15.17
C MET A 245 1.32 -6.85 14.39
N GLY A 246 2.44 -6.46 15.01
CA GLY A 246 3.76 -6.50 14.36
C GLY A 246 3.73 -5.62 13.11
N PRO A 247 4.08 -6.14 11.91
CA PRO A 247 3.99 -5.37 10.69
C PRO A 247 2.57 -5.27 10.14
N ALA A 248 1.56 -5.93 10.70
CA ALA A 248 0.17 -5.82 10.24
C ALA A 248 -0.61 -4.71 10.97
N GLN A 249 -1.90 -4.60 10.65
CA GLN A 249 -2.84 -3.62 11.18
C GLN A 249 -3.33 -3.96 12.61
N PRO A 250 -3.95 -3.00 13.31
CA PRO A 250 -4.60 -3.25 14.60
C PRO A 250 -5.70 -4.31 14.58
N PRO A 251 -5.90 -5.06 15.70
CA PRO A 251 -6.99 -6.02 15.85
C PRO A 251 -8.37 -5.34 15.89
N VAL A 252 -9.26 -5.72 14.99
CA VAL A 252 -10.65 -5.23 14.96
C VAL A 252 -11.39 -5.51 16.27
N GLU A 253 -11.15 -6.66 16.89
CA GLU A 253 -11.82 -7.08 18.12
C GLU A 253 -11.53 -6.11 19.28
N SER A 254 -10.28 -5.66 19.41
CA SER A 254 -9.87 -4.72 20.45
C SER A 254 -10.54 -3.37 20.26
N ILE A 255 -10.63 -2.88 19.02
CA ILE A 255 -11.25 -1.59 18.72
C ILE A 255 -12.76 -1.64 18.97
N LEU A 256 -13.43 -2.72 18.51
CA LEU A 256 -14.85 -2.95 18.78
C LEU A 256 -15.14 -2.98 20.28
N ALA A 257 -14.31 -3.68 21.06
CA ALA A 257 -14.44 -3.71 22.51
C ALA A 257 -14.24 -2.32 23.14
N ALA A 258 -13.29 -1.52 22.63
CA ALA A 258 -12.97 -0.19 23.13
C ALA A 258 -14.07 0.85 22.87
N VAL A 259 -14.78 0.77 21.74
CA VAL A 259 -15.85 1.73 21.39
C VAL A 259 -17.24 1.26 21.85
N ARG A 260 -17.36 0.06 22.41
CA ARG A 260 -18.64 -0.55 22.78
C ARG A 260 -19.44 0.32 23.76
N GLY A 261 -20.71 0.51 23.48
CA GLY A 261 -21.60 1.33 24.31
C GLY A 261 -21.37 2.84 24.21
N THR A 262 -20.48 3.29 23.32
CA THR A 262 -20.34 4.71 22.94
C THR A 262 -21.14 5.00 21.69
N SER A 263 -21.26 6.27 21.30
CA SER A 263 -21.89 6.65 20.01
C SER A 263 -21.13 6.12 18.78
N ARG A 264 -19.87 5.72 18.97
CA ARG A 264 -18.98 5.21 17.93
C ARG A 264 -19.09 3.70 17.74
N ASP A 265 -19.89 3.01 18.56
CA ASP A 265 -20.17 1.59 18.45
C ASP A 265 -20.82 1.26 17.09
N SER A 266 -20.21 0.36 16.33
CA SER A 266 -20.70 -0.07 15.01
C SER A 266 -21.87 -1.05 15.09
N GLY A 267 -22.10 -1.66 16.26
CA GLY A 267 -23.07 -2.73 16.43
C GLY A 267 -22.62 -4.08 15.84
N ILE A 268 -21.39 -4.20 15.33
CA ILE A 268 -20.83 -5.46 14.85
C ILE A 268 -20.67 -6.42 16.04
N ASP A 269 -21.15 -7.66 15.88
CA ASP A 269 -21.04 -8.68 16.92
C ASP A 269 -19.59 -9.16 17.09
N LEU A 270 -18.98 -8.80 18.22
CA LEU A 270 -17.65 -9.26 18.61
C LEU A 270 -17.55 -10.79 18.66
N GLY A 271 -18.64 -11.50 18.98
CA GLY A 271 -18.68 -12.95 19.04
C GLY A 271 -18.46 -13.63 17.67
N ALA A 272 -18.84 -12.96 16.58
CA ALA A 272 -18.70 -13.48 15.22
C ALA A 272 -17.22 -13.66 14.78
N PHE A 273 -16.29 -12.96 15.44
CA PHE A 273 -14.86 -13.03 15.12
C PHE A 273 -14.16 -14.28 15.63
N LYS A 274 -14.78 -15.05 16.54
CA LYS A 274 -14.12 -16.26 17.07
C LYS A 274 -13.77 -17.25 15.96
N GLU A 275 -14.72 -17.57 15.09
CA GLU A 275 -14.51 -18.54 14.01
C GLU A 275 -13.55 -17.99 12.94
N ILE A 276 -13.63 -16.69 12.64
CA ILE A 276 -12.71 -15.99 11.74
C ILE A 276 -11.28 -16.06 12.29
N SER A 277 -11.09 -15.72 13.56
CA SER A 277 -9.78 -15.71 14.21
C SER A 277 -9.18 -17.13 14.26
N ASP A 278 -9.98 -18.14 14.62
CA ASP A 278 -9.56 -19.55 14.64
C ASP A 278 -9.17 -20.05 13.23
N TYR A 279 -9.88 -19.63 12.18
CA TYR A 279 -9.55 -19.95 10.79
C TYR A 279 -8.20 -19.35 10.41
N PHE A 280 -8.03 -18.05 10.58
CA PHE A 280 -6.80 -17.36 10.21
C PHE A 280 -5.59 -17.76 11.06
N LEU A 281 -5.79 -18.21 12.30
CA LEU A 281 -4.71 -18.78 13.10
C LEU A 281 -4.15 -20.05 12.45
N LYS A 282 -5.01 -20.92 11.90
CA LYS A 282 -4.58 -22.12 11.16
C LYS A 282 -3.87 -21.73 9.86
N ILE A 283 -4.37 -20.71 9.16
CA ILE A 283 -3.71 -20.18 7.96
C ILE A 283 -2.31 -19.66 8.30
N ARG A 284 -2.17 -18.82 9.33
CA ARG A 284 -0.88 -18.30 9.77
C ARG A 284 0.11 -19.41 10.13
N GLN A 285 -0.36 -20.46 10.80
CA GLN A 285 0.43 -21.66 11.08
C GLN A 285 0.86 -22.40 9.81
N LYS A 286 -0.03 -22.53 8.81
CA LYS A 286 0.27 -23.14 7.50
C LYS A 286 1.39 -22.37 6.77
N TYR A 287 1.40 -21.04 6.88
CA TYR A 287 2.37 -20.17 6.21
C TYR A 287 3.57 -19.76 7.08
N ALA A 288 3.82 -20.47 8.19
CA ALA A 288 4.85 -20.12 9.17
C ALA A 288 6.27 -20.00 8.58
N GLU A 289 6.58 -20.67 7.47
CA GLU A 289 7.88 -20.56 6.79
C GLU A 289 8.13 -19.17 6.18
N PHE A 290 7.06 -18.44 5.85
CA PHE A 290 7.11 -17.10 5.28
C PHE A 290 6.88 -15.99 6.32
N GLU A 291 6.53 -16.38 7.55
CA GLU A 291 6.19 -15.47 8.63
C GLU A 291 7.31 -14.46 8.89
N THR A 292 6.90 -13.22 9.16
CA THR A 292 7.79 -12.14 9.56
C THR A 292 8.63 -12.54 10.76
N LYS A 293 9.89 -12.12 10.75
CA LYS A 293 10.82 -12.34 11.87
C LYS A 293 10.72 -11.23 12.92
N LEU A 294 9.94 -10.18 12.67
CA LEU A 294 9.72 -9.11 13.62
C LEU A 294 8.92 -9.65 14.82
N VAL A 295 9.54 -9.62 15.99
CA VAL A 295 8.88 -9.97 17.26
C VAL A 295 8.66 -8.70 18.06
N GLY A 296 7.41 -8.43 18.45
CA GLY A 296 7.05 -7.21 19.19
C GLY A 296 6.98 -5.99 18.27
N VAL A 297 7.73 -4.94 18.63
CA VAL A 297 7.71 -3.64 17.95
C VAL A 297 9.13 -3.20 17.60
N ASP A 298 9.27 -2.43 16.53
CA ASP A 298 10.51 -1.77 16.13
C ASP A 298 10.36 -0.25 16.22
N VAL A 299 10.72 0.33 17.37
CA VAL A 299 10.73 1.79 17.59
C VAL A 299 11.83 2.49 16.77
N GLY A 300 12.81 1.72 16.25
CA GLY A 300 13.81 2.22 15.32
C GLY A 300 13.20 2.86 14.08
N CYS A 301 11.98 2.42 13.68
CA CYS A 301 11.26 2.96 12.55
C CYS A 301 11.06 4.48 12.61
N LEU A 302 10.98 5.07 13.81
CA LEU A 302 10.87 6.54 13.97
C LEU A 302 12.12 7.29 13.53
N LYS A 303 13.27 6.61 13.48
CA LYS A 303 14.54 7.17 13.01
C LYS A 303 14.77 6.88 11.54
N HIS A 304 14.76 5.60 11.15
CA HIS A 304 15.08 5.21 9.77
C HIS A 304 13.91 5.35 8.81
N GLN A 305 12.67 5.33 9.32
CA GLN A 305 11.41 5.40 8.55
C GLN A 305 11.27 4.35 7.44
N ILE A 306 12.09 3.29 7.52
CA ILE A 306 12.04 2.13 6.63
C ILE A 306 10.87 1.23 7.08
N PRO A 307 9.94 0.86 6.18
CA PRO A 307 8.90 -0.11 6.49
C PRO A 307 9.47 -1.49 6.85
N GLY A 308 8.80 -2.20 7.76
CA GLY A 308 9.31 -3.45 8.33
C GLY A 308 9.74 -4.50 7.30
N GLY A 309 8.94 -4.72 6.25
CA GLY A 309 9.28 -5.68 5.18
C GLY A 309 10.55 -5.32 4.41
N MET A 310 10.82 -4.02 4.21
CA MET A 310 12.09 -3.58 3.59
C MET A 310 13.27 -3.77 4.55
N LEU A 311 13.10 -3.49 5.84
CA LEU A 311 14.15 -3.68 6.83
C LEU A 311 14.62 -5.14 6.87
N SER A 312 13.70 -6.11 6.96
CA SER A 312 14.04 -7.53 6.97
C SER A 312 14.72 -8.00 5.67
N ASN A 313 14.37 -7.40 4.53
CA ASN A 313 15.03 -7.66 3.26
C ASN A 313 16.48 -7.12 3.25
N LEU A 314 16.68 -5.90 3.76
CA LEU A 314 18.00 -5.29 3.87
C LEU A 314 18.92 -6.11 4.80
N GLU A 315 18.41 -6.55 5.95
CA GLU A 315 19.14 -7.43 6.88
C GLU A 315 19.53 -8.75 6.22
N SER A 316 18.60 -9.37 5.48
CA SER A 316 18.85 -10.60 4.72
C SER A 316 19.95 -10.42 3.67
N GLN A 317 19.95 -9.28 2.95
CA GLN A 317 20.99 -8.94 1.97
C GLN A 317 22.36 -8.77 2.63
N LEU A 318 22.44 -7.98 3.71
CA LEU A 318 23.70 -7.78 4.44
C LEU A 318 24.24 -9.09 5.02
N LYS A 319 23.35 -9.98 5.49
CA LYS A 319 23.71 -11.31 5.96
C LYS A 319 24.27 -12.18 4.84
N ALA A 320 23.63 -12.20 3.66
CA ALA A 320 24.13 -12.96 2.50
C ALA A 320 25.51 -12.47 2.04
N MET A 321 25.81 -11.18 2.25
CA MET A 321 27.11 -10.57 1.96
C MET A 321 28.14 -10.70 3.10
N ASN A 322 27.79 -11.36 4.21
CA ASN A 322 28.63 -11.48 5.42
C ASN A 322 29.03 -10.14 6.07
N VAL A 323 28.18 -9.11 5.95
CA VAL A 323 28.42 -7.75 6.45
C VAL A 323 27.30 -7.24 7.35
N SER A 324 26.58 -8.13 8.04
CA SER A 324 25.47 -7.75 8.95
C SER A 324 25.87 -6.73 10.03
N HIS A 325 27.14 -6.72 10.44
CA HIS A 325 27.69 -5.75 11.40
C HIS A 325 27.64 -4.30 10.89
N LEU A 326 27.44 -4.08 9.58
CA LEU A 326 27.33 -2.76 8.96
C LEU A 326 25.90 -2.19 8.96
N LEU A 327 24.91 -2.94 9.44
CA LEU A 327 23.50 -2.51 9.45
C LEU A 327 23.31 -1.12 10.07
N PRO A 328 23.91 -0.77 11.23
CA PRO A 328 23.76 0.56 11.80
C PRO A 328 24.24 1.68 10.88
N GLN A 329 25.40 1.52 10.23
CA GLN A 329 25.93 2.50 9.27
C GLN A 329 25.03 2.60 8.02
N VAL A 330 24.49 1.48 7.56
CA VAL A 330 23.57 1.47 6.41
C VAL A 330 22.27 2.20 6.75
N LEU A 331 21.68 1.99 7.93
CA LEU A 331 20.47 2.70 8.34
C LEU A 331 20.68 4.21 8.46
N GLU A 332 21.82 4.65 8.97
CA GLU A 332 22.18 6.07 9.01
C GLU A 332 22.32 6.65 7.60
N GLU A 333 22.98 5.91 6.70
CA GLU A 333 23.16 6.33 5.31
C GLU A 333 21.84 6.36 4.54
N VAL A 334 20.87 5.48 4.84
CA VAL A 334 19.51 5.54 4.29
C VAL A 334 18.86 6.88 4.59
N SER A 335 18.95 7.36 5.83
CA SER A 335 18.39 8.67 6.22
C SER A 335 19.04 9.82 5.46
N ARG A 336 20.37 9.77 5.24
CA ARG A 336 21.10 10.78 4.45
C ARG A 336 20.69 10.74 2.97
N ILE A 337 20.63 9.56 2.37
CA ILE A 337 20.23 9.41 0.96
C ILE A 337 18.79 9.86 0.75
N ARG A 338 17.87 9.53 1.68
CA ARG A 338 16.50 10.01 1.60
C ARG A 338 16.43 11.54 1.60
N SER A 339 17.24 12.21 2.43
CA SER A 339 17.37 13.67 2.40
C SER A 339 17.87 14.14 1.03
N ASP A 340 18.92 13.52 0.51
CA ASP A 340 19.49 13.86 -0.79
C ASP A 340 18.54 13.60 -1.98
N MET A 341 17.60 12.67 -1.82
CA MET A 341 16.54 12.41 -2.79
C MET A 341 15.38 13.42 -2.70
N GLY A 342 15.40 14.40 -1.80
CA GLY A 342 14.29 15.33 -1.63
C GLY A 342 13.14 14.75 -0.79
N TYR A 343 13.47 13.91 0.18
CA TYR A 343 12.55 13.33 1.17
C TYR A 343 11.35 12.54 0.61
N PRO A 344 11.52 11.63 -0.36
CA PRO A 344 10.41 10.75 -0.73
C PRO A 344 9.90 9.95 0.50
N PRO A 345 8.59 9.66 0.60
CA PRO A 345 8.09 8.54 1.41
C PRO A 345 8.88 7.29 1.09
N LEU A 346 9.29 6.53 2.11
CA LEU A 346 10.02 5.27 1.93
C LEU A 346 9.03 4.12 1.68
N ALA A 347 8.23 4.24 0.62
CA ALA A 347 7.41 3.17 0.07
C ALA A 347 8.09 2.55 -1.16
N THR A 348 7.49 1.52 -1.77
CA THR A 348 8.04 0.98 -3.03
C THR A 348 7.76 1.97 -4.17
N PRO A 349 8.75 2.38 -4.99
CA PRO A 349 10.11 1.82 -5.11
C PRO A 349 11.23 2.62 -4.40
N SER A 350 10.95 3.79 -3.83
CA SER A 350 11.94 4.70 -3.23
C SER A 350 12.68 4.07 -2.04
N SER A 351 12.00 3.23 -1.27
CA SER A 351 12.59 2.53 -0.13
C SER A 351 13.73 1.60 -0.58
N GLN A 352 13.50 0.77 -1.61
CA GLN A 352 14.54 -0.10 -2.18
C GLN A 352 15.69 0.69 -2.78
N MET A 353 15.43 1.81 -3.47
CA MET A 353 16.48 2.69 -4.01
C MET A 353 17.38 3.22 -2.89
N CYS A 354 16.79 3.73 -1.80
CA CYS A 354 17.55 4.24 -0.67
C CYS A 354 18.41 3.15 -0.02
N GLY A 355 17.83 1.97 0.25
CA GLY A 355 18.55 0.85 0.90
C GLY A 355 19.72 0.33 0.06
N ALA A 356 19.50 0.15 -1.25
CA ALA A 356 20.54 -0.33 -2.16
C ALA A 356 21.69 0.69 -2.32
N GLN A 357 21.36 1.97 -2.47
CA GLN A 357 22.36 3.02 -2.56
C GLN A 357 23.12 3.19 -1.23
N ALA A 358 22.43 3.09 -0.09
CA ALA A 358 23.05 3.16 1.23
C ALA A 358 24.06 2.04 1.45
N THR A 359 23.68 0.82 1.11
CA THR A 359 24.55 -0.36 1.20
C THR A 359 25.80 -0.16 0.33
N THR A 360 25.62 0.32 -0.89
CA THR A 360 26.73 0.61 -1.81
C THR A 360 27.67 1.69 -1.28
N ASN A 361 27.13 2.80 -0.78
CA ASN A 361 27.90 3.90 -0.20
C ASN A 361 28.73 3.43 1.00
N VAL A 362 28.14 2.63 1.90
CA VAL A 362 28.84 2.11 3.09
C VAL A 362 29.94 1.12 2.71
N LEU A 363 29.68 0.19 1.78
CA LEU A 363 30.67 -0.82 1.38
C LEU A 363 31.85 -0.23 0.61
N THR A 364 31.61 0.79 -0.21
CA THR A 364 32.67 1.46 -0.99
C THR A 364 33.39 2.54 -0.21
N GLY A 365 32.79 3.04 0.88
CA GLY A 365 33.28 4.21 1.62
C GLY A 365 33.19 5.53 0.84
N ASN A 366 32.51 5.54 -0.31
CA ASN A 366 32.42 6.71 -1.19
C ASN A 366 30.99 6.90 -1.73
N ARG A 367 30.36 8.01 -1.32
CA ARG A 367 28.97 8.32 -1.69
C ARG A 367 28.84 8.49 -3.20
N TYR A 368 27.84 7.83 -3.77
CA TYR A 368 27.48 7.96 -5.19
C TYR A 368 28.62 7.62 -6.17
N SER A 369 29.61 6.83 -5.73
CA SER A 369 30.66 6.27 -6.60
C SER A 369 30.07 5.36 -7.68
N MET A 370 28.98 4.66 -7.34
CA MET A 370 28.12 3.93 -8.27
C MET A 370 26.67 4.30 -7.99
N VAL A 371 26.00 4.85 -9.00
CA VAL A 371 24.57 5.22 -8.94
C VAL A 371 23.78 4.26 -9.82
N SER A 372 22.77 3.61 -9.25
CA SER A 372 21.94 2.62 -9.95
C SER A 372 21.11 3.25 -11.08
N LYS A 373 20.64 2.41 -12.02
CA LYS A 373 19.76 2.87 -13.11
C LYS A 373 18.46 3.46 -12.57
N GLU A 374 17.92 2.85 -11.53
CA GLU A 374 16.68 3.24 -10.85
C GLU A 374 16.83 4.62 -10.20
N LEU A 375 17.94 4.84 -9.46
CA LEU A 375 18.19 6.14 -8.83
C LEU A 375 18.50 7.23 -9.86
N LYS A 376 19.17 6.90 -10.96
CA LYS A 376 19.31 7.82 -12.11
C LYS A 376 17.95 8.16 -12.71
N GLY A 377 17.07 7.17 -12.89
CA GLY A 377 15.70 7.38 -13.36
C GLY A 377 14.89 8.28 -12.43
N TYR A 378 15.04 8.10 -11.12
CA TYR A 378 14.47 8.99 -10.10
C TYR A 378 14.96 10.43 -10.27
N CYS A 379 16.28 10.63 -10.40
CA CYS A 379 16.86 11.95 -10.62
C CYS A 379 16.39 12.59 -11.94
N ARG A 380 16.12 11.79 -12.97
CA ARG A 380 15.54 12.27 -14.24
C ARG A 380 14.07 12.69 -14.14
N GLY A 381 13.36 12.30 -13.08
CA GLY A 381 11.93 12.57 -12.91
C GLY A 381 11.01 11.44 -13.39
N MET A 382 11.55 10.27 -13.75
CA MET A 382 10.78 9.11 -14.29
C MET A 382 9.81 8.46 -13.29
N TYR A 383 9.76 8.96 -12.05
CA TYR A 383 8.88 8.49 -10.98
C TYR A 383 7.91 9.58 -10.50
N GLY A 384 7.97 10.78 -11.08
CA GLY A 384 7.23 11.96 -10.61
C GLY A 384 8.13 12.95 -9.89
N LYS A 385 7.51 14.03 -9.39
CA LYS A 385 8.20 15.11 -8.70
C LYS A 385 8.41 14.77 -7.21
N PRO A 386 9.65 14.83 -6.69
CA PRO A 386 9.92 14.66 -5.28
C PRO A 386 9.28 15.75 -4.40
N PRO A 387 8.99 15.47 -3.12
CA PRO A 387 8.44 16.46 -2.17
C PRO A 387 9.35 17.67 -1.95
N GLY A 388 10.67 17.46 -1.93
CA GLY A 388 11.70 18.49 -1.78
C GLY A 388 12.74 18.47 -2.91
N PRO A 389 13.72 19.39 -2.90
CA PRO A 389 14.78 19.40 -3.90
C PRO A 389 15.71 18.19 -3.75
N ILE A 390 16.12 17.61 -4.87
CA ILE A 390 17.22 16.62 -4.92
C ILE A 390 18.55 17.37 -4.70
N SER A 391 19.47 16.78 -3.94
CA SER A 391 20.77 17.39 -3.67
C SER A 391 21.60 17.53 -4.93
N GLN A 392 22.39 18.61 -4.99
CA GLN A 392 23.23 18.91 -6.13
C GLN A 392 24.29 17.82 -6.36
N GLU A 393 24.87 17.26 -5.28
CA GLU A 393 25.84 16.16 -5.37
C GLU A 393 25.22 14.93 -6.05
N LEU A 394 24.00 14.54 -5.66
CA LEU A 394 23.32 13.40 -6.26
C LEU A 394 22.98 13.66 -7.72
N LEU A 395 22.48 14.85 -8.07
CA LEU A 395 22.20 15.23 -9.46
C LEU A 395 23.44 15.16 -10.33
N GLU A 396 24.57 15.73 -9.90
CA GLU A 396 25.83 15.72 -10.64
C GLU A 396 26.35 14.29 -10.86
N LYS A 397 26.29 13.43 -9.82
CA LYS A 397 26.73 12.04 -9.92
C LYS A 397 25.80 11.16 -10.76
N ALA A 398 24.50 11.45 -10.72
CA ALA A 398 23.50 10.66 -11.43
C ALA A 398 23.38 11.05 -12.91
N LEU A 399 23.40 12.36 -13.21
CA LEU A 399 23.02 12.95 -14.49
C LEU A 399 24.17 13.68 -15.21
N GLY A 400 25.24 14.08 -14.50
CA GLY A 400 26.28 14.94 -15.06
C GLY A 400 25.70 16.30 -15.43
N ASP A 401 25.77 16.66 -16.73
CA ASP A 401 25.24 17.93 -17.26
C ASP A 401 23.74 17.87 -17.62
N GLU A 402 23.12 16.69 -17.61
CA GLU A 402 21.69 16.51 -17.88
C GLU A 402 20.86 17.13 -16.74
N LYS A 403 19.85 17.94 -17.08
CA LYS A 403 18.95 18.55 -16.10
C LYS A 403 17.77 17.62 -15.78
N PRO A 404 17.29 17.60 -14.52
CA PRO A 404 16.08 16.84 -14.16
C PRO A 404 14.86 17.40 -14.91
N ASP A 405 13.98 16.50 -15.38
CA ASP A 405 12.70 16.84 -16.02
C ASP A 405 11.55 16.16 -15.26
N PHE A 406 10.80 16.96 -14.51
CA PHE A 406 9.65 16.46 -13.75
C PHE A 406 8.31 16.57 -14.51
N THR A 407 8.36 16.51 -15.84
CA THR A 407 7.20 16.17 -16.67
C THR A 407 6.59 14.85 -16.17
N ARG A 408 5.26 14.74 -16.19
CA ARG A 408 4.57 13.55 -15.70
C ARG A 408 5.08 12.32 -16.46
N PRO A 409 5.61 11.27 -15.78
CA PRO A 409 6.20 10.11 -16.45
C PRO A 409 5.32 9.44 -17.51
N GLY A 410 4.00 9.38 -17.28
CA GLY A 410 3.04 8.82 -18.23
C GLY A 410 3.02 9.55 -19.58
N ASP A 411 3.23 10.87 -19.58
CA ASP A 411 3.19 11.71 -20.80
C ASP A 411 4.41 11.49 -21.70
N LEU A 412 5.48 10.90 -21.15
CA LEU A 412 6.72 10.58 -21.87
C LEU A 412 6.70 9.18 -22.51
N LEU A 413 5.63 8.41 -22.28
CA LEU A 413 5.52 7.03 -22.74
C LEU A 413 4.60 6.92 -23.95
N GLU A 414 5.10 6.28 -25.00
CA GLU A 414 4.27 5.88 -26.14
C GLU A 414 3.19 4.86 -25.71
N PRO A 415 2.01 4.85 -26.37
CA PRO A 415 0.96 3.87 -26.12
C PRO A 415 1.48 2.43 -26.12
N GLY A 416 1.11 1.66 -25.09
CA GLY A 416 1.69 0.34 -24.83
C GLY A 416 0.81 -0.84 -25.28
N TRP A 417 -0.47 -0.62 -25.53
CA TRP A 417 -1.46 -1.69 -25.67
C TRP A 417 -1.24 -2.58 -26.90
N GLU A 418 -1.09 -1.99 -28.08
CA GLU A 418 -0.92 -2.74 -29.32
C GLU A 418 0.42 -3.49 -29.33
N LYS A 419 1.48 -2.88 -28.80
CA LYS A 419 2.76 -3.54 -28.62
C LYS A 419 2.66 -4.75 -27.69
N ALA A 420 1.99 -4.61 -26.54
CA ALA A 420 1.81 -5.72 -25.61
C ALA A 420 1.00 -6.87 -26.22
N LYS A 421 -0.03 -6.58 -27.04
CA LYS A 421 -0.77 -7.60 -27.80
C LYS A 421 0.12 -8.35 -28.77
N GLU A 422 0.91 -7.63 -29.55
CA GLU A 422 1.82 -8.22 -30.54
C GLU A 422 2.87 -9.12 -29.86
N GLU A 423 3.50 -8.63 -28.80
CA GLU A 423 4.53 -9.35 -28.05
C GLU A 423 3.96 -10.57 -27.30
N ALA A 424 2.75 -10.48 -26.76
CA ALA A 424 2.07 -11.62 -26.14
C ALA A 424 1.63 -12.66 -27.19
N GLY A 425 1.25 -12.21 -28.38
CA GLY A 425 0.89 -13.06 -29.52
C GLY A 425 -0.15 -14.12 -29.16
N SER A 426 0.11 -15.37 -29.55
CA SER A 426 -0.79 -16.51 -29.29
C SER A 426 -0.76 -17.03 -27.84
N LEU A 427 0.10 -16.48 -26.97
CA LEU A 427 0.12 -16.86 -25.55
C LEU A 427 -1.10 -16.28 -24.82
N ALA A 428 -1.49 -15.06 -25.19
CA ALA A 428 -2.66 -14.40 -24.63
C ALA A 428 -3.94 -14.88 -25.32
N ARG A 429 -4.94 -15.28 -24.53
CA ARG A 429 -6.28 -15.65 -25.01
C ARG A 429 -7.33 -14.59 -24.64
N THR A 430 -7.01 -13.72 -23.68
CA THR A 430 -7.87 -12.62 -23.23
C THR A 430 -7.09 -11.31 -23.14
N GLU A 431 -7.80 -10.19 -23.03
CA GLU A 431 -7.20 -8.87 -22.77
C GLU A 431 -6.48 -8.82 -21.41
N GLU A 432 -6.91 -9.63 -20.45
CA GLU A 432 -6.28 -9.77 -19.12
C GLU A 432 -4.94 -10.48 -19.19
N ASP A 433 -4.77 -11.44 -20.11
CA ASP A 433 -3.46 -12.05 -20.38
C ASP A 433 -2.50 -11.04 -21.00
N VAL A 434 -3.00 -10.19 -21.92
CA VAL A 434 -2.20 -9.11 -22.51
C VAL A 434 -1.77 -8.12 -21.44
N LEU A 435 -2.66 -7.72 -20.53
CA LEU A 435 -2.31 -6.88 -19.39
C LEU A 435 -1.28 -7.55 -18.47
N THR A 436 -1.45 -8.85 -18.18
CA THR A 436 -0.49 -9.63 -17.39
C THR A 436 0.88 -9.62 -18.04
N TYR A 437 0.95 -9.76 -19.37
CA TYR A 437 2.18 -9.64 -20.15
C TYR A 437 2.76 -8.22 -20.10
N ALA A 438 1.95 -7.20 -20.36
CA ALA A 438 2.36 -5.79 -20.37
C ALA A 438 3.00 -5.37 -19.04
N LEU A 439 2.40 -5.81 -17.94
CA LEU A 439 2.87 -5.48 -16.60
C LEU A 439 4.13 -6.26 -16.23
N PHE A 440 4.20 -7.54 -16.63
CA PHE A 440 5.17 -8.50 -16.11
C PHE A 440 5.76 -9.44 -17.17
N PRO A 441 6.40 -8.90 -18.23
CA PRO A 441 6.81 -9.70 -19.39
C PRO A 441 7.79 -10.83 -19.03
N ASN A 442 8.62 -10.64 -18.00
CA ASN A 442 9.65 -11.60 -17.58
C ASN A 442 9.10 -12.91 -17.02
N TYR A 443 7.87 -12.93 -16.51
CA TYR A 443 7.26 -14.13 -15.90
C TYR A 443 5.86 -14.43 -16.43
N ALA A 444 5.24 -13.51 -17.17
CA ALA A 444 3.98 -13.75 -17.84
C ALA A 444 4.05 -14.90 -18.85
N VAL A 445 5.17 -15.07 -19.58
CA VAL A 445 5.31 -16.16 -20.56
C VAL A 445 5.16 -17.53 -19.90
N ASP A 446 5.95 -17.80 -18.85
CA ASP A 446 5.90 -19.06 -18.11
C ASP A 446 4.54 -19.27 -17.42
N PHE A 447 3.98 -18.19 -16.86
CA PHE A 447 2.66 -18.22 -16.25
C PHE A 447 1.56 -18.57 -17.27
N LEU A 448 1.50 -17.90 -18.43
CA LEU A 448 0.47 -18.13 -19.44
C LEU A 448 0.59 -19.53 -20.06
N ARG A 449 1.82 -20.04 -20.27
CA ARG A 449 2.01 -21.44 -20.67
C ARG A 449 1.45 -22.40 -19.65
N SER A 450 1.73 -22.18 -18.37
CA SER A 450 1.21 -23.02 -17.28
C SER A 450 -0.32 -22.94 -17.18
N LYS A 451 -0.89 -21.72 -17.17
CA LYS A 451 -2.33 -21.46 -17.13
C LYS A 451 -3.09 -22.20 -18.23
N TYR A 452 -2.51 -22.25 -19.43
CA TYR A 452 -3.13 -22.83 -20.61
C TYR A 452 -2.62 -24.21 -21.01
N GLN A 453 -1.77 -24.83 -20.18
CA GLN A 453 -1.16 -26.13 -20.44
C GLN A 453 -0.50 -26.20 -21.82
N LEU A 454 0.19 -25.11 -22.19
CA LEU A 454 0.93 -25.02 -23.43
C LEU A 454 2.29 -25.72 -23.27
N SER A 455 2.68 -26.49 -24.28
CA SER A 455 3.95 -27.21 -24.37
C SER A 455 5.15 -26.29 -24.53
#